data_AF-A0A2T1BXZ8-F1
#
_entry.id   AF-A0A2T1BXZ8-F1
#
_cell.length_a   1.000
_cell.length_b   1.000
_cell.length_c   1.000
_cell.angle_alpha   90.00
_cell.angle_beta   90.00
_cell.angle_gamma   90.00
#
_symmetry.space_group_name_H-M   'P 1'
#
loop_
_entity.id
_entity.type
_entity.pdbx_description
1 polymer ?
#
loop_
_entity_poly.entity_id
_entity_poly.type
_entity_poly.pdbx_seq_one_letter_code
_entity_poly.pdbx_strand_id
1 'polypeptide(L)'
;MSNSQDKKQFWQFVNFLRQMPQQAIDRLALELKANLRQQVKSGAESHLGEKRIEDLAPIANRQHSPKTKAICQFTVVVVGSLTFSAGTQVLTSRLGALGTPAAIAGAAVVTYLVDDRATKTIAKSRIHHDGGRELKAIELQNLSPVNEFDSLFYESQIALIQKVEGKYIEKQLPVDGILAGVLSAGEFTTALWIVMQLGLPGGLMIEAIAASIPVAFIWIAAAYQSDRFELPQYYADLIAKYLPYLFPSVELTQLEAEEVLADKEAEEKRCKYLVKYYADGDKSGRLKNVAMAEADYDLNQIRQQVQQIEAERDRAKEERWLKHRQEVAELPQKCPLTQFDPIGTPEEIKQSQLKLAKERQEWIDKETAKLESVRTEDLKMIFDRSEAQIKHLQERTVIVQEKYDRAYEQWQTENQE
;
A
#
# COMPACT_ATOMS: atom_id res chain seq x y z
N MET A 1 -2.34 13.38 -3.43
CA MET A 1 -3.64 13.25 -2.72
C MET A 1 -4.63 12.32 -3.44
N SER A 2 -4.46 11.96 -4.73
CA SER A 2 -5.38 11.06 -5.43
C SER A 2 -5.31 9.59 -4.95
N ASN A 3 -4.11 9.09 -4.56
CA ASN A 3 -3.88 7.68 -4.20
C ASN A 3 -4.73 7.13 -3.02
N SER A 4 -5.31 8.00 -2.17
CA SER A 4 -6.22 7.58 -1.08
C SER A 4 -7.66 7.38 -1.55
N GLN A 5 -8.11 8.19 -2.52
CA GLN A 5 -9.49 8.18 -2.98
C GLN A 5 -9.76 7.00 -3.91
N ASP A 6 -8.85 6.71 -4.83
CA ASP A 6 -9.02 5.65 -5.83
C ASP A 6 -8.92 4.26 -5.18
N LYS A 7 -8.00 4.12 -4.24
CA LYS A 7 -7.90 2.95 -3.36
C LYS A 7 -9.18 2.71 -2.54
N LYS A 8 -9.81 3.78 -2.06
CA LYS A 8 -11.10 3.70 -1.35
C LYS A 8 -12.24 3.23 -2.26
N GLN A 9 -12.24 3.63 -3.53
CA GLN A 9 -13.23 3.17 -4.51
C GLN A 9 -13.09 1.66 -4.79
N PHE A 10 -11.85 1.20 -5.04
CA PHE A 10 -11.56 -0.22 -5.21
C PHE A 10 -12.06 -1.07 -4.01
N TRP A 11 -11.83 -0.62 -2.78
CA TRP A 11 -12.35 -1.28 -1.58
C TRP A 11 -13.88 -1.28 -1.49
N GLN A 12 -14.52 -0.17 -1.87
CA GLN A 12 -15.98 -0.09 -1.89
C GLN A 12 -16.57 -1.08 -2.89
N PHE A 13 -15.90 -1.31 -4.01
CA PHE A 13 -16.33 -2.32 -4.99
C PHE A 13 -16.17 -3.75 -4.49
N VAL A 14 -14.99 -4.10 -3.96
CA VAL A 14 -14.79 -5.43 -3.38
C VAL A 14 -15.81 -5.70 -2.27
N ASN A 15 -16.06 -4.73 -1.39
CA ASN A 15 -17.08 -4.84 -0.35
C ASN A 15 -18.51 -4.95 -0.91
N PHE A 16 -18.82 -4.23 -1.98
CA PHE A 16 -20.11 -4.37 -2.67
C PHE A 16 -20.32 -5.82 -3.13
N LEU A 17 -19.32 -6.42 -3.80
CA LEU A 17 -19.39 -7.82 -4.27
C LEU A 17 -19.56 -8.81 -3.12
N ARG A 18 -18.85 -8.62 -2.01
CA ARG A 18 -18.95 -9.47 -0.81
C ARG A 18 -20.31 -9.43 -0.13
N GLN A 19 -21.04 -8.33 -0.26
CA GLN A 19 -22.35 -8.14 0.38
C GLN A 19 -23.52 -8.55 -0.53
N MET A 20 -23.24 -8.92 -1.78
CA MET A 20 -24.29 -9.31 -2.71
C MET A 20 -25.00 -10.61 -2.28
N PRO A 21 -26.32 -10.73 -2.51
CA PRO A 21 -27.02 -12.00 -2.32
C PRO A 21 -26.46 -13.08 -3.26
N GLN A 22 -26.32 -14.32 -2.78
CA GLN A 22 -25.84 -15.43 -3.60
C GLN A 22 -26.66 -15.61 -4.89
N GLN A 23 -27.98 -15.40 -4.83
CA GLN A 23 -28.88 -15.48 -5.98
C GLN A 23 -28.51 -14.50 -7.11
N ALA A 24 -27.98 -13.32 -6.78
CA ALA A 24 -27.55 -12.35 -7.78
C ALA A 24 -26.22 -12.76 -8.41
N ILE A 25 -25.36 -13.44 -7.66
CA ILE A 25 -24.06 -13.95 -8.13
C ILE A 25 -24.24 -15.16 -9.03
N ASP A 26 -25.19 -16.04 -8.71
CA ASP A 26 -25.50 -17.22 -9.52
C ASP A 26 -26.01 -16.86 -10.92
N ARG A 27 -26.53 -15.65 -11.10
CA ARG A 27 -26.99 -15.12 -12.40
C ARG A 27 -25.87 -14.55 -13.26
N LEU A 28 -24.70 -14.27 -12.68
CA LEU A 28 -23.59 -13.67 -13.43
C LEU A 28 -23.02 -14.66 -14.45
N ALA A 29 -22.69 -14.18 -15.65
CA ALA A 29 -21.94 -14.99 -16.61
C ALA A 29 -20.59 -15.44 -16.06
N LEU A 30 -20.16 -16.63 -16.49
CA LEU A 30 -18.91 -17.27 -16.07
C LEU A 30 -17.68 -16.39 -16.28
N GLU A 31 -17.58 -15.71 -17.42
CA GLU A 31 -16.45 -14.83 -17.74
C GLU A 31 -16.38 -13.62 -16.81
N LEU A 32 -17.51 -12.94 -16.59
CA LEU A 32 -17.60 -11.82 -15.65
C LEU A 32 -17.27 -12.27 -14.23
N LYS A 33 -17.83 -13.40 -13.80
CA LYS A 33 -17.55 -14.02 -12.50
C LYS A 33 -16.07 -14.36 -12.33
N ALA A 34 -15.38 -14.86 -13.36
CA ALA A 34 -13.95 -15.12 -13.32
C ALA A 34 -13.11 -13.84 -13.12
N ASN A 35 -13.44 -12.77 -13.85
CA ASN A 35 -12.78 -11.46 -13.67
C ASN A 35 -13.03 -10.92 -12.24
N LEU A 36 -14.29 -10.90 -11.79
CA LEU A 36 -14.65 -10.45 -10.44
C LEU A 36 -13.94 -11.27 -9.35
N ARG A 37 -13.78 -12.58 -9.54
CA ARG A 37 -13.01 -13.44 -8.62
C ARG A 37 -11.56 -13.00 -8.54
N GLN A 38 -10.93 -12.70 -9.67
CA GLN A 38 -9.56 -12.19 -9.69
C GLN A 38 -9.44 -10.85 -8.95
N GLN A 39 -10.38 -9.94 -9.14
CA GLN A 39 -10.40 -8.64 -8.46
C GLN A 39 -10.63 -8.76 -6.95
N VAL A 40 -11.56 -9.64 -6.53
CA VAL A 40 -11.80 -9.93 -5.11
C VAL A 40 -10.57 -10.56 -4.47
N LYS A 41 -9.88 -11.47 -5.17
CA LYS A 41 -8.63 -12.07 -4.70
C LYS A 41 -7.52 -11.03 -4.52
N SER A 42 -7.24 -10.21 -5.53
CA SER A 42 -6.22 -9.16 -5.42
C SER A 42 -6.58 -8.14 -4.35
N GLY A 43 -7.88 -7.83 -4.19
CA GLY A 43 -8.37 -7.01 -3.10
C GLY A 43 -8.17 -7.67 -1.74
N ALA A 44 -8.51 -8.94 -1.56
CA ALA A 44 -8.26 -9.64 -0.30
C ALA A 44 -6.78 -9.58 0.10
N GLU A 45 -5.88 -9.85 -0.85
CA GLU A 45 -4.44 -9.84 -0.64
C GLU A 45 -3.91 -8.44 -0.28
N SER A 46 -4.33 -7.39 -1.00
CA SER A 46 -3.92 -6.01 -0.69
C SER A 46 -4.48 -5.54 0.64
N HIS A 47 -5.73 -5.89 0.99
CA HIS A 47 -6.35 -5.45 2.24
C HIS A 47 -5.58 -5.99 3.43
N LEU A 48 -5.29 -7.30 3.37
CA LEU A 48 -4.54 -7.97 4.41
C LEU A 48 -3.10 -7.45 4.45
N GLY A 49 -2.44 -7.29 3.30
CA GLY A 49 -1.09 -6.75 3.23
C GLY A 49 -0.97 -5.39 3.91
N GLU A 50 -1.90 -4.47 3.64
CA GLU A 50 -1.96 -3.16 4.29
C GLU A 50 -2.17 -3.26 5.78
N LYS A 51 -3.20 -3.99 6.20
CA LYS A 51 -3.52 -4.17 7.62
C LYS A 51 -2.33 -4.76 8.37
N ARG A 52 -1.68 -5.79 7.82
CA ARG A 52 -0.50 -6.41 8.43
C ARG A 52 0.66 -5.44 8.49
N ILE A 53 0.91 -4.65 7.46
CA ILE A 53 1.98 -3.63 7.51
C ILE A 53 1.69 -2.60 8.60
N GLU A 54 0.45 -2.12 8.70
CA GLU A 54 0.03 -1.18 9.75
C GLU A 54 0.17 -1.77 11.16
N ASP A 55 -0.20 -3.03 11.36
CA ASP A 55 -0.08 -3.73 12.64
C ASP A 55 1.39 -3.97 13.04
N LEU A 56 2.26 -4.28 12.07
CA LEU A 56 3.66 -4.65 12.30
C LEU A 56 4.60 -3.43 12.40
N ALA A 57 4.29 -2.34 11.69
CA ALA A 57 5.15 -1.15 11.59
C ALA A 57 5.54 -0.51 12.94
N PRO A 58 4.65 -0.37 13.94
CA PRO A 58 4.99 0.24 15.22
C PRO A 58 6.08 -0.51 16.00
N ILE A 59 6.23 -1.81 15.76
CA ILE A 59 7.26 -2.65 16.39
C ILE A 59 8.49 -2.71 15.50
N ALA A 60 8.33 -2.87 14.18
CA ALA A 60 9.44 -2.84 13.22
C ALA A 60 10.26 -1.53 13.32
N ASN A 61 9.59 -0.39 13.48
CA ASN A 61 10.24 0.92 13.59
C ASN A 61 11.05 1.12 14.88
N ARG A 62 10.99 0.18 15.84
CA ARG A 62 11.80 0.21 17.07
C ARG A 62 13.19 -0.40 16.88
N GLN A 63 13.57 -0.73 15.65
CA GLN A 63 14.84 -1.40 15.36
C GLN A 63 16.02 -0.59 15.88
N HIS A 64 16.69 -1.14 16.88
CA HIS A 64 17.89 -0.55 17.46
C HIS A 64 19.14 -0.92 16.65
N SER A 65 20.19 -0.11 16.76
CA SER A 65 21.44 -0.35 16.04
C SER A 65 22.09 -1.69 16.44
N PRO A 66 22.82 -2.37 15.53
CA PRO A 66 23.57 -3.58 15.85
C PRO A 66 24.56 -3.39 17.01
N LYS A 67 25.11 -2.18 17.15
CA LYS A 67 26.01 -1.81 18.26
C LYS A 67 25.28 -1.85 19.60
N THR A 68 24.05 -1.35 19.67
CA THR A 68 23.23 -1.39 20.88
C THR A 68 22.89 -2.82 21.29
N LYS A 69 22.60 -3.70 20.31
CA LYS A 69 22.39 -5.13 20.55
C LYS A 69 23.63 -5.79 21.16
N ALA A 70 24.80 -5.55 20.55
CA ALA A 70 26.07 -6.09 21.04
C ALA A 70 26.40 -5.63 22.47
N ILE A 71 26.18 -4.35 22.78
CA ILE A 71 26.38 -3.80 24.13
C ILE A 71 25.42 -4.46 25.13
N CYS A 72 24.14 -4.61 24.78
CA CYS A 72 23.15 -5.25 25.64
C CYS A 72 23.52 -6.72 25.93
N GLN A 73 23.86 -7.49 24.89
CA GLN A 73 24.32 -8.87 25.03
C GLN A 73 25.57 -8.98 25.88
N PHE A 74 26.56 -8.10 25.66
CA PHE A 74 27.77 -8.07 26.47
C PHE A 74 27.46 -7.81 27.95
N THR A 75 26.61 -6.83 28.25
CA THR A 75 26.19 -6.53 29.63
C THR A 75 25.49 -7.73 30.28
N VAL A 76 24.59 -8.40 29.55
CA VAL A 76 23.91 -9.60 30.05
C VAL A 76 24.90 -10.74 30.30
N VAL A 77 25.88 -10.92 29.42
CA VAL A 77 26.95 -11.92 29.61
C VAL A 77 27.85 -11.59 30.81
N VAL A 78 28.18 -10.32 31.05
CA VAL A 78 28.99 -9.92 32.21
C VAL A 78 28.22 -10.12 33.51
N VAL A 79 26.99 -9.59 33.61
CA VAL A 79 26.15 -9.77 34.80
C VAL A 79 25.81 -11.24 35.02
N GLY A 80 25.51 -11.96 33.94
CA GLY A 80 25.29 -13.39 33.95
C GLY A 80 26.51 -14.15 34.41
N SER A 81 27.72 -13.92 33.89
CA SER A 81 28.92 -14.64 34.33
C SER A 81 29.26 -14.45 35.81
N LEU A 82 28.89 -13.31 36.41
CA LEU A 82 29.00 -13.06 37.84
C LEU A 82 27.96 -13.83 38.66
N THR A 83 26.76 -14.05 38.10
CA THR A 83 25.61 -14.68 38.78
C THR A 83 25.46 -16.19 38.49
N PHE A 84 25.90 -16.65 37.31
CA PHE A 84 25.93 -18.03 36.77
C PHE A 84 27.29 -18.72 37.02
N SER A 85 27.99 -18.33 38.08
CA SER A 85 29.31 -18.92 38.39
C SER A 85 29.21 -20.18 39.24
N ALA A 86 28.03 -20.50 39.80
CA ALA A 86 27.83 -21.62 40.70
C ALA A 86 28.07 -22.97 39.99
N GLY A 87 27.41 -23.18 38.85
CA GLY A 87 27.57 -24.39 38.03
C GLY A 87 29.00 -24.63 37.58
N THR A 88 29.66 -23.58 37.10
CA THR A 88 31.01 -23.68 36.57
C THR A 88 32.09 -23.72 37.64
N GLN A 89 31.91 -23.09 38.80
CA GLN A 89 32.82 -23.23 39.94
C GLN A 89 32.90 -24.67 40.44
N VAL A 90 31.78 -25.40 40.46
CA VAL A 90 31.79 -26.83 40.79
C VAL A 90 32.65 -27.61 39.79
N LEU A 91 32.50 -27.32 38.50
CA LEU A 91 33.25 -27.98 37.42
C LEU A 91 34.74 -27.61 37.37
N THR A 92 35.11 -26.37 37.74
CA THR A 92 36.49 -25.88 37.69
C THR A 92 37.20 -25.91 39.04
N SER A 93 36.54 -26.35 40.11
CA SER A 93 37.06 -26.45 41.48
C SER A 93 38.40 -27.20 41.57
N ARG A 94 38.67 -28.13 40.66
CA ARG A 94 39.91 -28.92 40.60
C ARG A 94 41.10 -28.19 39.97
N LEU A 95 40.91 -26.98 39.42
CA LEU A 95 41.95 -26.21 38.72
C LEU A 95 42.73 -25.24 39.62
N GLY A 96 42.49 -25.25 40.94
CA GLY A 96 43.23 -24.42 41.90
C GLY A 96 43.11 -22.92 41.60
N ALA A 97 44.24 -22.21 41.50
CA ALA A 97 44.28 -20.76 41.22
C ALA A 97 43.66 -20.36 39.86
N LEU A 98 43.56 -21.29 38.91
CA LEU A 98 42.89 -21.08 37.62
C LEU A 98 41.39 -21.41 37.65
N GLY A 99 40.88 -21.96 38.76
CA GLY A 99 39.49 -22.37 38.91
C GLY A 99 38.51 -21.21 38.77
N THR A 100 38.79 -20.06 39.41
CA THR A 100 37.90 -18.89 39.37
C THR A 100 37.88 -18.21 37.99
N PRO A 101 39.02 -17.92 37.32
CA PRO A 101 38.99 -17.40 35.95
C PRO A 101 38.31 -18.35 34.96
N ALA A 102 38.57 -19.67 35.08
CA ALA A 102 37.92 -20.67 34.23
C ALA A 102 36.41 -20.77 34.49
N ALA A 103 35.97 -20.63 35.76
CA ALA A 103 34.56 -20.62 36.11
C ALA A 103 33.83 -19.42 35.48
N ILE A 104 34.44 -18.24 35.55
CA ILE A 104 33.88 -17.01 34.98
C ILE A 104 33.79 -17.12 33.45
N ALA A 105 34.84 -17.61 32.79
CA ALA A 105 34.83 -17.82 31.34
C ALA A 105 33.78 -18.85 30.91
N GLY A 106 33.67 -19.97 31.62
CA GLY A 106 32.62 -20.97 31.37
C GLY A 106 31.22 -20.40 31.61
N ALA A 107 31.04 -19.64 32.70
CA ALA A 107 29.76 -19.02 33.06
C ALA A 107 29.31 -18.02 31.98
N ALA A 108 30.25 -17.26 31.42
CA ALA A 108 29.97 -16.34 30.31
C ALA A 108 29.45 -17.09 29.07
N VAL A 109 30.07 -18.22 28.71
CA VAL A 109 29.63 -19.05 27.56
C VAL A 109 28.24 -19.64 27.82
N VAL A 110 28.00 -20.22 29.00
CA VAL A 110 26.70 -20.78 29.36
C VAL A 110 25.63 -19.69 29.36
N THR A 111 25.90 -18.54 29.99
CA THR A 111 24.99 -17.38 30.00
C THR A 111 24.64 -16.94 28.59
N TYR A 112 25.64 -16.77 27.72
CA TYR A 112 25.43 -16.37 26.33
C TYR A 112 24.53 -17.36 25.59
N LEU A 113 24.77 -18.67 25.76
CA LEU A 113 23.98 -19.71 25.12
C LEU A 113 22.54 -19.74 25.65
N VAL A 114 22.34 -19.63 26.96
CA VAL A 114 20.98 -19.60 27.56
C VAL A 114 20.24 -18.36 27.09
N ASP A 115 20.86 -17.19 27.14
CA ASP A 115 20.28 -15.91 26.72
C ASP A 115 19.92 -15.93 25.22
N ASP A 116 20.82 -16.35 24.33
CA ASP A 116 20.56 -16.45 22.88
C ASP A 116 19.39 -17.40 22.58
N ARG A 117 19.38 -18.58 23.20
CA ARG A 117 18.34 -19.60 22.96
C ARG A 117 17.00 -19.21 23.58
N ALA A 118 16.99 -18.64 24.78
CA ALA A 118 15.79 -18.12 25.42
C ALA A 118 15.21 -16.96 24.59
N THR A 119 16.05 -16.02 24.13
CA THR A 119 15.64 -14.88 23.30
C THR A 119 14.97 -15.36 22.01
N LYS A 120 15.60 -16.30 21.30
CA LYS A 120 15.03 -16.90 20.08
C LYS A 120 13.74 -17.66 20.34
N THR A 121 13.64 -18.39 21.46
CA THR A 121 12.43 -19.13 21.83
C THR A 121 11.26 -18.19 22.12
N ILE A 122 11.51 -17.12 22.88
CA ILE A 122 10.49 -16.10 23.18
C ILE A 122 10.04 -15.40 21.89
N ALA A 123 10.99 -15.00 21.04
CA ALA A 123 10.68 -14.38 19.76
C ALA A 123 9.82 -15.29 18.87
N LYS A 124 10.24 -16.55 18.66
CA LYS A 124 9.49 -17.54 17.88
C LYS A 124 8.09 -17.79 18.43
N SER A 125 7.95 -17.91 19.75
CA SER A 125 6.65 -18.13 20.40
C SER A 125 5.70 -16.95 20.18
N ARG A 126 6.19 -15.71 20.32
CA ARG A 126 5.40 -14.50 20.06
C ARG A 126 5.00 -14.38 18.60
N ILE A 127 5.93 -14.62 17.68
CA ILE A 127 5.64 -14.61 16.24
C ILE A 127 4.57 -15.66 15.89
N HIS A 128 4.72 -16.89 16.39
CA HIS A 128 3.75 -17.97 16.19
C HIS A 128 2.37 -17.58 16.75
N HIS A 129 2.34 -16.99 17.95
CA HIS A 129 1.10 -16.53 18.58
C HIS A 129 0.43 -15.41 17.76
N ASP A 130 1.18 -14.39 17.33
CA ASP A 130 0.66 -13.24 16.61
C ASP A 130 0.12 -13.65 15.23
N GLY A 131 0.89 -14.43 14.46
CA GLY A 131 0.44 -14.96 13.16
C GLY A 131 -0.74 -15.93 13.29
N GLY A 132 -0.71 -16.81 14.30
CA GLY A 132 -1.79 -17.75 14.57
C GLY A 132 -3.07 -17.08 15.07
N ARG A 133 -2.97 -15.99 15.82
CA ARG A 133 -4.12 -15.18 16.26
C ARG A 133 -4.81 -14.53 15.07
N GLU A 134 -4.03 -13.95 14.17
CA GLU A 134 -4.57 -13.30 12.97
C GLU A 134 -5.24 -14.32 12.05
N LEU A 135 -4.58 -15.46 11.79
CA LEU A 135 -5.14 -16.55 11.00
C LEU A 135 -6.50 -17.01 11.57
N LYS A 136 -6.57 -17.27 12.88
CA LYS A 136 -7.82 -17.65 13.56
C LYS A 136 -8.89 -16.57 13.48
N ALA A 137 -8.52 -15.29 13.56
CA ALA A 137 -9.47 -14.19 13.45
C ALA A 137 -10.14 -14.17 12.07
N ILE A 138 -9.39 -14.45 11.01
CA ILE A 138 -9.89 -14.54 9.63
C ILE A 138 -10.72 -15.81 9.43
N GLU A 139 -10.25 -16.96 9.92
CA GLU A 139 -11.01 -18.22 9.88
C GLU A 139 -12.37 -18.09 10.56
N LEU A 140 -12.45 -17.41 11.71
CA LEU A 140 -13.72 -17.14 12.40
C LEU A 140 -14.67 -16.28 11.58
N GLN A 141 -14.15 -15.32 10.81
CA GLN A 141 -14.97 -14.51 9.91
C GLN A 141 -15.46 -15.31 8.70
N ASN A 142 -14.69 -16.32 8.25
CA ASN A 142 -15.05 -17.18 7.13
C ASN A 142 -16.06 -18.29 7.47
N LEU A 143 -16.52 -18.43 8.72
CA LEU A 143 -17.43 -19.52 9.10
C LEU A 143 -18.84 -19.39 8.49
N SER A 144 -19.25 -18.16 8.16
CA SER A 144 -20.59 -17.87 7.65
C SER A 144 -20.50 -16.85 6.50
N PRO A 145 -19.91 -17.23 5.35
CA PRO A 145 -19.77 -16.31 4.24
C PRO A 145 -21.14 -15.94 3.68
N VAL A 146 -21.33 -14.67 3.34
CA VAL A 146 -22.59 -14.20 2.73
C VAL A 146 -22.79 -14.80 1.34
N ASN A 147 -21.69 -14.96 0.61
CA ASN A 147 -21.67 -15.48 -0.75
C ASN A 147 -20.28 -16.04 -1.13
N GLU A 148 -20.14 -16.56 -2.35
CA GLU A 148 -18.86 -17.11 -2.83
C GLU A 148 -17.71 -16.10 -2.95
N PHE A 149 -17.98 -14.81 -3.20
CA PHE A 149 -16.94 -13.77 -3.23
C PHE A 149 -16.46 -13.45 -1.81
N ASP A 150 -17.35 -13.50 -0.82
CA ASP A 150 -17.00 -13.32 0.59
C ASP A 150 -16.14 -14.50 1.09
N SER A 151 -16.49 -15.73 0.73
CA SER A 151 -15.64 -16.91 0.99
C SER A 151 -14.27 -16.77 0.34
N LEU A 152 -14.23 -16.43 -0.96
CA LEU A 152 -12.98 -16.24 -1.70
C LEU A 152 -12.11 -15.13 -1.10
N PHE A 153 -12.73 -14.06 -0.61
CA PHE A 153 -12.03 -12.96 0.04
C PHE A 153 -11.26 -13.46 1.26
N TYR A 154 -11.91 -14.16 2.18
CA TYR A 154 -11.26 -14.68 3.38
C TYR A 154 -10.27 -15.81 3.09
N GLU A 155 -10.59 -16.71 2.16
CA GLU A 155 -9.67 -17.77 1.72
C GLU A 155 -8.38 -17.19 1.14
N SER A 156 -8.48 -16.11 0.35
CA SER A 156 -7.32 -15.45 -0.24
C SER A 156 -6.45 -14.78 0.84
N GLN A 157 -7.06 -14.20 1.88
CA GLN A 157 -6.33 -13.68 3.03
C GLN A 157 -5.60 -14.80 3.80
N ILE A 158 -6.30 -15.89 4.10
CA ILE A 158 -5.72 -17.08 4.76
C ILE A 158 -4.53 -17.59 3.96
N ALA A 159 -4.69 -17.76 2.64
CA ALA A 159 -3.65 -18.22 1.74
C ALA A 159 -2.43 -17.28 1.75
N LEU A 160 -2.64 -15.96 1.80
CA LEU A 160 -1.55 -14.99 1.88
C LEU A 160 -0.79 -15.09 3.21
N ILE A 161 -1.48 -15.18 4.35
CA ILE A 161 -0.83 -15.37 5.66
C ILE A 161 -0.01 -16.67 5.65
N GLN A 162 -0.58 -17.77 5.18
CA GLN A 162 0.13 -19.04 5.10
C GLN A 162 1.35 -18.95 4.17
N LYS A 163 1.25 -18.21 3.05
CA LYS A 163 2.36 -18.00 2.13
C LYS A 163 3.49 -17.16 2.74
N VAL A 164 3.16 -16.09 3.47
CA VAL A 164 4.15 -15.12 4.00
C VAL A 164 4.69 -15.55 5.36
N GLU A 165 3.82 -16.02 6.25
CA GLU A 165 4.09 -16.33 7.66
C GLU A 165 4.05 -17.83 7.99
N GLY A 166 3.62 -18.70 7.07
CA GLY A 166 3.37 -20.12 7.34
C GLY A 166 4.53 -20.87 8.01
N LYS A 167 5.78 -20.59 7.61
CA LYS A 167 6.99 -21.16 8.23
C LYS A 167 7.09 -20.90 9.75
N TYR A 168 6.46 -19.83 10.23
CA TYR A 168 6.48 -19.42 11.63
C TYR A 168 5.19 -19.81 12.37
N ILE A 169 4.12 -20.06 11.64
CA ILE A 169 2.85 -20.58 12.17
C ILE A 169 2.92 -22.10 12.34
N GLU A 170 3.67 -22.82 11.52
CA GLU A 170 3.85 -24.26 11.69
C GLU A 170 4.60 -24.60 12.99
N LYS A 171 4.30 -25.78 13.57
CA LYS A 171 4.97 -26.27 14.78
C LYS A 171 6.48 -26.41 14.53
N GLN A 172 7.25 -25.45 15.01
CA GLN A 172 8.70 -25.55 14.98
C GLN A 172 9.20 -26.55 16.04
N LEU A 173 10.28 -27.26 15.72
CA LEU A 173 10.97 -28.12 16.69
C LEU A 173 11.44 -27.28 17.89
N PRO A 174 11.06 -27.61 19.15
CA PRO A 174 11.30 -26.78 20.33
C PRO A 174 12.75 -26.87 20.86
N VAL A 175 13.73 -27.14 19.98
CA VAL A 175 15.13 -27.41 20.36
C VAL A 175 15.73 -26.26 21.17
N ASP A 176 15.48 -25.02 20.75
CA ASP A 176 15.99 -23.83 21.46
C ASP A 176 15.40 -23.71 22.87
N GLY A 177 14.11 -24.01 23.03
CA GLY A 177 13.41 -23.95 24.32
C GLY A 177 13.84 -25.08 25.26
N ILE A 178 14.02 -26.29 24.73
CA ILE A 178 14.54 -27.43 25.50
C ILE A 178 15.96 -27.13 25.97
N LEU A 179 16.84 -26.65 25.09
CA LEU A 179 18.23 -26.36 25.44
C LEU A 179 18.33 -25.24 26.49
N ALA A 180 17.59 -24.14 26.32
CA ALA A 180 17.54 -23.06 27.29
C ALA A 180 17.00 -23.53 28.64
N GLY A 181 15.95 -24.38 28.63
CA GLY A 181 15.34 -24.96 29.83
C GLY A 181 16.29 -25.88 30.60
N VAL A 182 16.98 -26.79 29.90
CA VAL A 182 17.94 -27.72 30.52
C VAL A 182 19.11 -26.98 31.15
N LEU A 183 19.69 -26.01 30.45
CA LEU A 183 20.81 -25.21 30.97
C LEU A 183 20.37 -24.35 32.17
N SER A 184 19.18 -23.75 32.11
CA SER A 184 18.61 -22.99 33.24
C SER A 184 18.35 -23.87 34.47
N ALA A 185 17.82 -25.08 34.26
CA ALA A 185 17.58 -26.04 35.34
C ALA A 185 18.89 -26.51 35.98
N GLY A 186 19.92 -26.78 35.16
CA GLY A 186 21.26 -27.12 35.64
C GLY A 186 21.84 -26.03 36.55
N GLU A 187 21.74 -24.75 36.15
CA GLU A 187 22.21 -23.66 37.00
C GLU A 187 21.37 -23.53 38.28
N PHE A 188 20.04 -23.56 38.18
CA PHE A 188 19.17 -23.48 39.35
C PHE A 188 19.50 -24.56 40.38
N THR A 189 19.65 -25.82 39.94
CA THR A 189 19.98 -26.93 40.85
C THR A 189 21.34 -26.75 41.51
N THR A 190 22.33 -26.22 40.80
CA THR A 190 23.67 -26.01 41.35
C THR A 190 23.70 -24.81 42.30
N ALA A 191 23.05 -23.71 41.93
CA ALA A 191 22.89 -22.54 42.80
C ALA A 191 22.15 -22.91 44.09
N LEU A 192 21.07 -23.70 43.99
CA LEU A 192 20.33 -24.18 45.17
C LEU A 192 21.22 -25.02 46.09
N TRP A 193 21.99 -25.95 45.53
CA TRP A 193 22.92 -26.76 46.31
C TRP A 193 23.96 -25.92 47.07
N ILE A 194 24.53 -24.89 46.43
CA ILE A 194 25.47 -23.96 47.07
C ILE A 194 24.78 -23.16 48.18
N VAL A 195 23.61 -22.59 47.91
CA VAL A 195 22.90 -21.77 48.89
C VAL A 195 22.48 -22.60 50.11
N MET A 196 22.03 -23.85 49.92
CA MET A 196 21.75 -24.79 51.00
C MET A 196 22.99 -25.10 51.85
N GLN A 197 24.18 -25.19 51.25
CA GLN A 197 25.43 -25.40 52.00
C GLN A 197 25.88 -24.17 52.78
N LEU A 198 25.53 -22.96 52.32
CA LEU A 198 25.82 -21.72 53.03
C LEU A 198 24.93 -21.51 54.27
N GLY A 199 23.86 -22.31 54.42
CA GLY A 199 23.02 -22.33 55.61
C GLY A 199 22.37 -20.99 55.91
N LEU A 200 21.87 -20.30 54.88
CA LEU A 200 21.31 -18.97 55.04
C LEU A 200 20.08 -19.01 55.97
N PRO A 201 19.96 -18.07 56.91
CA PRO A 201 18.82 -18.01 57.82
C PRO A 201 17.55 -17.69 57.02
N GLY A 202 16.62 -18.65 56.95
CA GLY A 202 15.40 -18.48 56.15
C GLY A 202 14.72 -19.77 55.68
N GLY A 203 15.43 -20.91 55.73
CA GLY A 203 14.90 -22.22 55.31
C GLY A 203 14.78 -22.36 53.79
N LEU A 204 14.38 -23.56 53.35
CA LEU A 204 14.42 -24.00 51.94
C LEU A 204 13.73 -23.03 50.96
N MET A 205 12.70 -22.29 51.38
CA MET A 205 11.99 -21.34 50.53
C MET A 205 12.85 -20.12 50.15
N ILE A 206 13.57 -19.53 51.11
CA ILE A 206 14.42 -18.36 50.85
C ILE A 206 15.64 -18.78 50.01
N GLU A 207 16.17 -19.97 50.25
CA GLU A 207 17.28 -20.55 49.48
C GLU A 207 16.87 -20.82 48.02
N ALA A 208 15.66 -21.34 47.79
CA ALA A 208 15.10 -21.54 46.46
C ALA A 208 14.86 -20.23 45.70
N ILE A 209 14.35 -19.19 46.39
CA ILE A 209 14.20 -17.86 45.80
C ILE A 209 15.57 -17.32 45.38
N ALA A 210 16.56 -17.35 46.27
CA ALA A 210 17.91 -16.87 45.99
C ALA A 210 18.54 -17.61 44.78
N ALA A 211 18.38 -18.93 44.71
CA ALA A 211 18.87 -19.76 43.60
C ALA A 211 18.17 -19.48 42.26
N SER A 212 16.94 -18.96 42.27
CA SER A 212 16.19 -18.63 41.06
C SER A 212 16.56 -17.28 40.42
N ILE A 213 17.16 -16.36 41.19
CA ILE A 213 17.45 -14.99 40.74
C ILE A 213 18.30 -14.96 39.47
N PRO A 214 19.42 -15.72 39.35
CA PRO A 214 20.23 -15.71 38.12
C PRO A 214 19.44 -16.16 36.90
N VAL A 215 18.64 -17.22 37.04
CA VAL A 215 17.80 -17.75 35.97
C VAL A 215 16.74 -16.72 35.58
N ALA A 216 16.02 -16.17 36.55
CA ALA A 216 14.99 -15.16 36.31
C ALA A 216 15.57 -13.93 35.59
N PHE A 217 16.76 -13.47 35.97
CA PHE A 217 17.44 -12.34 35.33
C PHE A 217 17.73 -12.61 33.85
N ILE A 218 18.26 -13.78 33.50
CA ILE A 218 18.52 -14.14 32.09
C ILE A 218 17.22 -14.21 31.30
N TRP A 219 16.16 -14.81 31.83
CA TRP A 219 14.89 -14.90 31.12
C TRP A 219 14.19 -13.53 30.94
N ILE A 220 14.32 -12.62 31.92
CA ILE A 220 13.87 -11.23 31.80
C ILE A 220 14.69 -10.49 30.74
N ALA A 221 16.02 -10.65 30.76
CA ALA A 221 16.91 -10.07 29.78
C ALA A 221 16.60 -10.57 28.36
N ALA A 222 16.38 -11.88 28.20
CA ALA A 222 15.99 -12.51 26.95
C ALA A 222 14.63 -12.00 26.45
N ALA A 223 13.66 -11.81 27.34
CA ALA A 223 12.36 -11.21 27.00
C ALA A 223 12.51 -9.76 26.52
N TYR A 224 13.37 -8.98 27.16
CA TYR A 224 13.70 -7.61 26.75
C TYR A 224 14.43 -7.58 25.41
N GLN A 225 15.44 -8.43 25.21
CA GLN A 225 16.19 -8.52 23.96
C GLN A 225 15.31 -9.00 22.80
N SER A 226 14.38 -9.93 23.06
CA SER A 226 13.40 -10.38 22.07
C SER A 226 12.53 -9.23 21.59
N ASP A 227 12.05 -8.39 22.51
CA ASP A 227 11.20 -7.23 22.19
C ASP A 227 11.94 -6.11 21.46
N ARG A 228 13.21 -5.89 21.81
CA ARG A 228 13.98 -4.74 21.31
C ARG A 228 14.84 -5.03 20.09
N PHE A 229 15.19 -6.28 19.84
CA PHE A 229 16.12 -6.64 18.76
C PHE A 229 15.57 -7.69 17.80
N GLU A 230 15.08 -8.83 18.29
CA GLU A 230 14.62 -9.92 17.41
C GLU A 230 13.30 -9.61 16.71
N LEU A 231 12.27 -9.17 17.47
CA LEU A 231 10.94 -8.89 16.91
C LEU A 231 10.93 -7.73 15.91
N PRO A 232 11.58 -6.57 16.17
CA PRO A 232 11.61 -5.48 15.20
C PRO A 232 12.24 -5.88 13.87
N GLN A 233 13.35 -6.62 13.92
CA GLN A 233 14.03 -7.10 12.72
C GLN A 233 13.15 -8.08 11.94
N TYR A 234 12.53 -9.03 12.64
CA TYR A 234 11.61 -9.98 12.01
C TYR A 234 10.39 -9.30 11.37
N TYR A 235 9.79 -8.33 12.04
CA TYR A 235 8.64 -7.60 11.50
C TYR A 235 9.00 -6.69 10.33
N ALA A 236 10.21 -6.11 10.32
CA ALA A 236 10.72 -5.42 9.14
C ALA A 236 10.84 -6.37 7.93
N ASP A 237 11.37 -7.58 8.14
CA ASP A 237 11.47 -8.61 7.10
C ASP A 237 10.10 -9.09 6.62
N LEU A 238 9.10 -9.19 7.52
CA LEU A 238 7.72 -9.51 7.15
C LEU A 238 7.06 -8.40 6.34
N ILE A 239 7.21 -7.13 6.75
CA ILE A 239 6.67 -5.98 6.01
C ILE A 239 7.17 -6.02 4.57
N ALA A 240 8.47 -6.26 4.36
CA ALA A 240 9.05 -6.36 3.03
C ALA A 240 8.41 -7.46 2.15
N LYS A 241 7.93 -8.55 2.77
CA LYS A 241 7.23 -9.63 2.06
C LYS A 241 5.77 -9.31 1.73
N TYR A 242 5.15 -8.39 2.45
CA TYR A 242 3.78 -7.93 2.19
C TYR A 242 3.71 -6.81 1.15
N LEU A 243 4.77 -6.01 0.98
CA LEU A 243 4.81 -4.90 0.01
C LEU A 243 4.38 -5.27 -1.43
N PRO A 244 4.77 -6.44 -2.00
CA PRO A 244 4.37 -6.79 -3.37
C PRO A 244 2.87 -7.03 -3.57
N TYR A 245 2.10 -7.21 -2.48
CA TYR A 245 0.66 -7.45 -2.54
C TYR A 245 -0.16 -6.16 -2.42
N LEU A 246 0.49 -5.01 -2.20
CA LEU A 246 -0.19 -3.73 -2.11
C LEU A 246 -0.72 -3.28 -3.47
N PHE A 247 -1.88 -2.64 -3.45
CA PHE A 247 -2.50 -2.03 -4.62
C PHE A 247 -2.61 -0.50 -4.47
N PRO A 248 -2.09 0.28 -5.45
CA PRO A 248 -1.22 -0.12 -6.56
C PRO A 248 0.16 -0.59 -6.05
N SER A 249 0.87 -1.41 -6.82
CA SER A 249 2.16 -1.95 -6.38
C SER A 249 3.17 -0.83 -6.18
N VAL A 250 3.97 -0.92 -5.12
CA VAL A 250 4.96 0.11 -4.73
C VAL A 250 6.05 0.32 -5.80
N GLU A 251 6.21 -0.63 -6.72
CA GLU A 251 7.19 -0.60 -7.80
C GLU A 251 6.80 0.31 -8.98
N LEU A 252 5.54 0.74 -9.08
CA LEU A 252 5.07 1.59 -10.18
C LEU A 252 5.51 3.04 -9.99
N THR A 253 5.85 3.70 -11.10
CA THR A 253 6.00 5.16 -11.10
C THR A 253 4.65 5.83 -10.79
N GLN A 254 4.68 7.08 -10.34
CA GLN A 254 3.43 7.81 -10.02
C GLN A 254 2.49 7.88 -11.23
N LEU A 255 3.02 8.06 -12.43
CA LEU A 255 2.24 8.17 -13.66
C LEU A 255 1.63 6.82 -14.05
N GLU A 256 2.39 5.72 -13.95
CA GLU A 256 1.87 4.36 -14.20
C GLU A 256 0.82 3.95 -13.15
N ALA A 257 1.02 4.36 -11.88
CA ALA A 257 0.04 4.11 -10.84
C ALA A 257 -1.28 4.85 -11.10
N GLU A 258 -1.22 6.10 -11.56
CA GLU A 258 -2.41 6.88 -11.94
C GLU A 258 -3.15 6.27 -13.14
N GLU A 259 -2.42 5.79 -14.16
CA GLU A 259 -3.01 5.11 -15.32
C GLU A 259 -3.71 3.80 -14.93
N VAL A 260 -3.04 2.95 -14.14
CA VAL A 260 -3.62 1.69 -13.64
C VAL A 260 -4.86 1.94 -12.78
N LEU A 261 -4.88 3.01 -11.99
CA LEU A 261 -6.04 3.38 -11.17
C LEU A 261 -7.21 3.85 -12.04
N ALA A 262 -6.96 4.67 -13.07
CA ALA A 262 -7.99 5.14 -13.99
C ALA A 262 -8.64 3.99 -14.78
N ASP A 263 -7.83 3.06 -15.27
CA ASP A 263 -8.32 1.86 -15.96
C ASP A 263 -9.18 0.99 -15.04
N LYS A 264 -8.77 0.83 -13.78
CA LYS A 264 -9.52 0.08 -12.77
C LYS A 264 -10.84 0.74 -12.40
N GLU A 265 -10.91 2.06 -12.32
CA GLU A 265 -12.15 2.78 -12.06
C GLU A 265 -13.16 2.57 -13.21
N ALA A 266 -12.69 2.62 -14.46
CA ALA A 266 -13.53 2.34 -15.63
C ALA A 266 -14.05 0.89 -15.62
N GLU A 267 -13.17 -0.08 -15.32
CA GLU A 267 -13.53 -1.48 -15.19
C GLU A 267 -14.54 -1.72 -14.05
N GLU A 268 -14.34 -1.09 -12.89
CA GLU A 268 -15.25 -1.14 -11.75
C GLU A 268 -16.64 -0.63 -12.10
N LYS A 269 -16.73 0.54 -12.76
CA LYS A 269 -18.00 1.13 -13.19
C LYS A 269 -18.73 0.21 -14.16
N ARG A 270 -18.00 -0.40 -15.10
CA ARG A 270 -18.55 -1.39 -16.04
C ARG A 270 -19.09 -2.61 -15.30
N CYS A 271 -18.31 -3.18 -14.40
CA CYS A 271 -18.70 -4.34 -13.61
C CYS A 271 -19.93 -4.06 -12.75
N LYS A 272 -19.99 -2.91 -12.05
CA LYS A 272 -21.17 -2.50 -11.27
C LYS A 272 -22.43 -2.40 -12.13
N TYR A 273 -22.30 -1.84 -13.34
CA TYR A 273 -23.42 -1.72 -14.27
C TYR A 273 -23.95 -3.11 -14.67
N LEU A 274 -23.05 -4.00 -15.08
CA LEU A 274 -23.42 -5.35 -15.51
C LEU A 274 -24.00 -6.18 -14.36
N VAL A 275 -23.37 -6.13 -13.19
CA VAL A 275 -23.86 -6.81 -11.99
C VAL A 275 -25.29 -6.35 -11.65
N LYS A 276 -25.56 -5.05 -11.71
CA LYS A 276 -26.91 -4.52 -11.49
C LYS A 276 -27.90 -5.05 -12.53
N TYR A 277 -27.50 -5.10 -13.80
CA TYR A 277 -28.31 -5.68 -14.86
C TYR A 277 -28.64 -7.16 -14.59
N TYR A 278 -27.68 -7.98 -14.16
CA TYR A 278 -27.93 -9.39 -13.82
C TYR A 278 -28.79 -9.57 -12.57
N ALA A 279 -28.58 -8.74 -11.54
CA ALA A 279 -29.29 -8.84 -10.27
C ALA A 279 -30.75 -8.39 -10.40
N ASP A 280 -30.95 -7.21 -10.98
CA ASP A 280 -32.24 -6.51 -11.01
C ASP A 280 -32.98 -6.67 -12.35
N GLY A 281 -32.31 -7.17 -13.38
CA GLY A 281 -32.77 -7.07 -14.76
C GLY A 281 -32.73 -5.63 -15.27
N ASP A 282 -33.18 -5.43 -16.50
CA ASP A 282 -33.50 -4.09 -16.99
C ASP A 282 -34.97 -3.75 -16.74
N LYS A 283 -35.19 -2.84 -15.79
CA LYS A 283 -36.53 -2.31 -15.45
C LYS A 283 -37.20 -1.60 -16.62
N SER A 284 -36.43 -1.08 -17.58
CA SER A 284 -36.98 -0.45 -18.79
C SER A 284 -37.40 -1.46 -19.85
N GLY A 285 -36.98 -2.73 -19.72
CA GLY A 285 -37.24 -3.78 -20.69
C GLY A 285 -36.57 -3.59 -22.04
N ARG A 286 -35.69 -2.59 -22.19
CA ARG A 286 -34.95 -2.28 -23.42
C ARG A 286 -33.83 -3.28 -23.68
N LEU A 287 -33.10 -3.66 -22.64
CA LEU A 287 -31.94 -4.55 -22.69
C LEU A 287 -32.37 -6.00 -22.52
N LYS A 288 -32.21 -6.79 -23.57
CA LYS A 288 -32.72 -8.17 -23.63
C LYS A 288 -31.71 -9.22 -23.18
N ASN A 289 -30.43 -8.91 -23.33
CA ASN A 289 -29.35 -9.76 -22.89
C ASN A 289 -28.14 -8.95 -22.41
N VAL A 290 -27.13 -9.68 -21.97
CA VAL A 290 -25.90 -9.15 -21.38
C VAL A 290 -25.08 -8.38 -22.39
N ALA A 291 -24.96 -8.90 -23.62
CA ALA A 291 -24.18 -8.26 -24.66
C ALA A 291 -24.76 -6.89 -25.05
N MET A 292 -26.09 -6.73 -24.99
CA MET A 292 -26.75 -5.43 -25.11
C MET A 292 -26.43 -4.51 -23.91
N ALA A 293 -26.44 -5.03 -22.68
CA ALA A 293 -26.10 -4.24 -21.49
C ALA A 293 -24.63 -3.76 -21.51
N GLU A 294 -23.70 -4.60 -21.98
CA GLU A 294 -22.31 -4.20 -22.19
C GLU A 294 -22.18 -3.09 -23.23
N ALA A 295 -22.76 -3.29 -24.41
CA ALA A 295 -22.68 -2.32 -25.49
C ALA A 295 -23.36 -1.00 -25.08
N ASP A 296 -24.45 -1.06 -24.32
CA ASP A 296 -25.10 0.13 -23.78
C ASP A 296 -24.24 0.90 -22.78
N TYR A 297 -23.52 0.21 -21.90
CA TYR A 297 -22.54 0.85 -21.01
C TYR A 297 -21.44 1.55 -21.83
N ASP A 298 -20.89 0.86 -22.82
CA ASP A 298 -19.84 1.40 -23.69
C ASP A 298 -20.32 2.63 -24.48
N LEU A 299 -21.55 2.60 -25.01
CA LEU A 299 -22.18 3.75 -25.68
C LEU A 299 -22.33 4.95 -24.74
N ASN A 300 -22.76 4.71 -23.50
CA ASN A 300 -22.88 5.78 -22.50
C ASN A 300 -21.52 6.36 -22.11
N GLN A 301 -20.48 5.52 -21.98
CA GLN A 301 -19.11 5.99 -21.75
C GLN A 301 -18.59 6.85 -22.91
N ILE A 302 -18.76 6.40 -24.15
CA ILE A 302 -18.35 7.17 -25.32
C ILE A 302 -19.08 8.52 -25.36
N ARG A 303 -20.39 8.54 -25.07
CA ARG A 303 -21.16 9.79 -24.99
C ARG A 303 -20.60 10.74 -23.93
N GLN A 304 -20.23 10.24 -22.76
CA GLN A 304 -19.60 11.05 -21.71
C GLN A 304 -18.23 11.60 -22.15
N GLN A 305 -17.41 10.78 -22.82
CA GLN A 305 -16.11 11.21 -23.34
C GLN A 305 -16.25 12.31 -24.40
N VAL A 306 -17.23 12.20 -25.31
CA VAL A 306 -17.51 13.26 -26.29
C VAL A 306 -17.88 14.56 -25.58
N GLN A 307 -18.78 14.52 -24.60
CA GLN A 307 -19.16 15.70 -23.82
C GLN A 307 -17.97 16.32 -23.06
N GLN A 308 -17.05 15.50 -22.55
CA GLN A 308 -15.83 15.97 -21.89
C GLN A 308 -14.91 16.69 -22.88
N ILE A 309 -14.66 16.12 -24.05
CA ILE A 309 -13.82 16.74 -25.10
C ILE A 309 -14.45 18.06 -25.58
N GLU A 310 -15.78 18.10 -25.76
CA GLU A 310 -16.49 19.33 -26.12
C GLU A 310 -16.32 20.41 -25.05
N ALA A 311 -16.46 20.06 -23.77
CA ALA A 311 -16.25 20.98 -22.66
C ALA A 311 -14.78 21.44 -22.55
N GLU A 312 -13.81 20.56 -22.78
CA GLU A 312 -12.38 20.90 -22.81
C GLU A 312 -12.04 21.85 -23.96
N ARG A 313 -12.58 21.59 -25.14
CA ARG A 313 -12.46 22.47 -26.31
C ARG A 313 -13.00 23.87 -25.99
N ASP A 314 -14.18 23.94 -25.38
CA ASP A 314 -14.82 25.22 -25.07
C ASP A 314 -14.02 26.00 -24.01
N ARG A 315 -13.49 25.33 -22.99
CA ARG A 315 -12.56 25.93 -22.02
C ARG A 315 -11.27 26.42 -22.66
N ALA A 316 -10.61 25.60 -23.48
CA ALA A 316 -9.37 25.96 -24.15
C ALA A 316 -9.56 27.18 -25.08
N LYS A 317 -10.72 27.23 -25.76
CA LYS A 317 -11.13 28.39 -26.54
C LYS A 317 -11.26 29.64 -25.66
N GLU A 318 -12.00 29.57 -24.55
CA GLU A 318 -12.15 30.69 -23.62
C GLU A 318 -10.82 31.18 -23.04
N GLU A 319 -9.97 30.27 -22.59
CA GLU A 319 -8.62 30.59 -22.10
C GLU A 319 -7.79 31.30 -23.16
N ARG A 320 -7.84 30.83 -24.41
CA ARG A 320 -7.12 31.48 -25.51
C ARG A 320 -7.65 32.87 -25.79
N TRP A 321 -8.96 33.07 -25.74
CA TRP A 321 -9.60 34.39 -25.87
C TRP A 321 -9.16 35.35 -24.77
N LEU A 322 -9.15 34.90 -23.52
CA LEU A 322 -8.70 35.69 -22.38
C LEU A 322 -7.22 36.07 -22.53
N LYS A 323 -6.37 35.11 -22.90
CA LYS A 323 -4.94 35.36 -23.15
C LYS A 323 -4.71 36.36 -24.27
N HIS A 324 -5.44 36.23 -25.38
CA HIS A 324 -5.34 37.18 -26.49
C HIS A 324 -5.74 38.60 -26.06
N ARG A 325 -6.82 38.74 -25.26
CA ARG A 325 -7.24 40.04 -24.73
C ARG A 325 -6.18 40.68 -23.83
N GLN A 326 -5.49 39.88 -23.02
CA GLN A 326 -4.36 40.33 -22.20
C GLN A 326 -3.17 40.76 -23.08
N GLU A 327 -2.80 39.94 -24.06
CA GLU A 327 -1.71 40.23 -25.00
C GLU A 327 -1.93 41.56 -25.75
N VAL A 328 -3.16 41.82 -26.22
CA VAL A 328 -3.55 43.09 -26.87
C VAL A 328 -3.51 44.27 -25.89
N ALA A 329 -3.98 44.09 -24.65
CA ALA A 329 -3.97 45.14 -23.64
C ALA A 329 -2.55 45.56 -23.21
N GLU A 330 -1.57 44.66 -23.33
CA GLU A 330 -0.15 44.92 -23.02
C GLU A 330 0.63 45.59 -24.16
N LEU A 331 0.13 45.57 -25.40
CA LEU A 331 0.81 46.17 -26.56
C LEU A 331 1.22 47.64 -26.37
N PRO A 332 0.39 48.53 -25.79
CA PRO A 332 0.78 49.92 -25.58
C PRO A 332 2.01 50.09 -24.69
N GLN A 333 2.26 49.15 -23.77
CA GLN A 333 3.42 49.16 -22.87
C GLN A 333 4.68 48.57 -23.51
N LYS A 334 4.51 47.66 -24.49
CA LYS A 334 5.60 47.00 -25.22
C LYS A 334 6.06 47.76 -26.47
N CYS A 335 5.32 48.77 -26.90
CA CYS A 335 5.69 49.59 -28.03
C CYS A 335 7.06 50.25 -27.79
N PRO A 336 8.05 50.07 -28.68
CA PRO A 336 9.35 50.71 -28.53
C PRO A 336 9.18 52.23 -28.54
N LEU A 337 9.70 52.89 -27.50
CA LEU A 337 9.69 54.35 -27.41
C LEU A 337 10.80 54.89 -28.33
N THR A 338 10.40 55.53 -29.43
CA THR A 338 11.31 56.37 -30.22
C THR A 338 11.72 57.59 -29.38
N GLN A 339 13.02 57.85 -29.26
CA GLN A 339 13.52 59.02 -28.54
C GLN A 339 12.97 60.30 -29.18
N PHE A 340 12.21 61.06 -28.41
CA PHE A 340 11.66 62.35 -28.83
C PHE A 340 12.57 63.47 -28.31
N ASP A 341 13.27 64.14 -29.23
CA ASP A 341 14.02 65.36 -28.91
C ASP A 341 13.15 66.58 -29.21
N PRO A 342 12.75 67.38 -28.19
CA PRO A 342 11.94 68.58 -28.37
C PRO A 342 12.81 69.75 -28.85
N ILE A 343 13.30 69.68 -30.09
CA ILE A 343 14.09 70.74 -30.71
C ILE A 343 13.27 71.30 -31.88
N GLY A 344 12.89 72.57 -31.82
CA GLY A 344 12.13 73.26 -32.89
C GLY A 344 11.13 74.29 -32.37
N THR A 345 10.41 74.92 -33.29
CA THR A 345 9.28 75.82 -32.99
C THR A 345 8.08 75.05 -32.40
N PRO A 346 7.17 75.70 -31.66
CA PRO A 346 6.01 75.03 -31.05
C PRO A 346 5.13 74.25 -32.04
N GLU A 347 5.09 74.66 -33.30
CA GLU A 347 4.36 73.96 -34.37
C GLU A 347 5.09 72.70 -34.83
N GLU A 348 6.41 72.74 -34.96
CA GLU A 348 7.26 71.58 -35.31
C GLU A 348 7.25 70.52 -34.19
N ILE A 349 7.23 70.94 -32.92
CA ILE A 349 7.07 70.07 -31.75
C ILE A 349 5.71 69.36 -31.78
N LYS A 350 4.62 70.07 -32.13
CA LYS A 350 3.30 69.46 -32.26
C LYS A 350 3.23 68.47 -33.44
N GLN A 351 3.83 68.80 -34.57
CA GLN A 351 3.84 67.91 -35.75
C GLN A 351 4.66 66.65 -35.50
N SER A 352 5.80 66.73 -34.82
CA SER A 352 6.63 65.59 -34.44
C SER A 352 5.94 64.68 -33.41
N GLN A 353 5.23 65.25 -32.43
CA GLN A 353 4.37 64.48 -31.51
C GLN A 353 3.24 63.75 -32.23
N LEU A 354 2.56 64.40 -33.18
CA LEU A 354 1.51 63.77 -33.99
C LEU A 354 2.07 62.63 -34.85
N LYS A 355 3.28 62.80 -35.40
CA LYS A 355 3.95 61.76 -36.19
C LYS A 355 4.30 60.54 -35.33
N LEU A 356 4.87 60.74 -34.14
CA LEU A 356 5.15 59.66 -33.20
C LEU A 356 3.88 58.94 -32.72
N ALA A 357 2.79 59.69 -32.47
CA ALA A 357 1.51 59.10 -32.12
C ALA A 357 0.96 58.21 -33.25
N LYS A 358 1.11 58.63 -34.51
CA LYS A 358 0.75 57.82 -35.69
C LYS A 358 1.61 56.57 -35.82
N GLU A 359 2.93 56.70 -35.71
CA GLU A 359 3.86 55.55 -35.79
C GLU A 359 3.59 54.53 -34.68
N ARG A 360 3.29 54.99 -33.46
CA ARG A 360 2.88 54.13 -32.34
C ARG A 360 1.57 53.41 -32.64
N GLN A 361 0.57 54.11 -33.17
CA GLN A 361 -0.71 53.51 -33.51
C GLN A 361 -0.55 52.47 -34.63
N GLU A 362 0.19 52.78 -35.68
CA GLU A 362 0.47 51.87 -36.80
C GLU A 362 1.22 50.61 -36.32
N TRP A 363 2.14 50.74 -35.38
CA TRP A 363 2.82 49.60 -34.78
C TRP A 363 1.86 48.73 -33.96
N ILE A 364 1.03 49.36 -33.11
CA ILE A 364 0.01 48.65 -32.31
C ILE A 364 -0.97 47.92 -33.23
N ASP A 365 -1.44 48.55 -34.30
CA ASP A 365 -2.38 47.96 -35.25
C ASP A 365 -1.74 46.76 -35.97
N LYS A 366 -0.48 46.88 -36.40
CA LYS A 366 0.27 45.79 -37.03
C LYS A 366 0.48 44.61 -36.08
N GLU A 367 0.84 44.86 -34.84
CA GLU A 367 1.08 43.81 -33.86
C GLU A 367 -0.24 43.16 -33.40
N THR A 368 -1.32 43.94 -33.31
CA THR A 368 -2.68 43.43 -33.07
C THR A 368 -3.09 42.47 -34.19
N ALA A 369 -2.88 42.85 -35.46
CA ALA A 369 -3.18 41.97 -36.59
C ALA A 369 -2.38 40.65 -36.56
N LYS A 370 -1.11 40.68 -36.13
CA LYS A 370 -0.34 39.44 -35.91
C LYS A 370 -0.92 38.58 -34.80
N LEU A 371 -1.25 39.18 -33.65
CA LEU A 371 -1.86 38.44 -32.54
C LEU A 371 -3.23 37.85 -32.91
N GLU A 372 -4.00 38.53 -33.77
CA GLU A 372 -5.24 37.99 -34.33
C GLU A 372 -4.99 36.79 -35.24
N SER A 373 -3.95 36.83 -36.08
CA SER A 373 -3.55 35.69 -36.91
C SER A 373 -3.16 34.49 -36.04
N VAL A 374 -2.32 34.69 -35.02
CA VAL A 374 -1.90 33.63 -34.08
C VAL A 374 -3.10 33.06 -33.34
N ARG A 375 -4.00 33.91 -32.83
CA ARG A 375 -5.25 33.45 -32.18
C ARG A 375 -6.07 32.57 -33.12
N THR A 376 -6.20 32.96 -34.38
CA THR A 376 -7.00 32.23 -35.37
C THR A 376 -6.39 30.86 -35.67
N GLU A 377 -5.07 30.78 -35.77
CA GLU A 377 -4.34 29.53 -35.94
C GLU A 377 -4.46 28.61 -34.71
N ASP A 378 -4.28 29.16 -33.51
CA ASP A 378 -4.43 28.41 -32.25
C ASP A 378 -5.86 27.84 -32.09
N LEU A 379 -6.88 28.66 -32.37
CA LEU A 379 -8.27 28.22 -32.33
C LEU A 379 -8.56 27.12 -33.35
N LYS A 380 -7.97 27.22 -34.55
CA LYS A 380 -8.06 26.18 -35.57
C LYS A 380 -7.40 24.88 -35.07
N MET A 381 -6.21 24.95 -34.48
CA MET A 381 -5.52 23.79 -33.93
C MET A 381 -6.31 23.10 -32.81
N ILE A 382 -6.90 23.88 -31.89
CA ILE A 382 -7.78 23.36 -30.82
C ILE A 382 -8.98 22.64 -31.44
N PHE A 383 -9.59 23.23 -32.47
CA PHE A 383 -10.74 22.64 -33.16
C PHE A 383 -10.36 21.34 -33.87
N ASP A 384 -9.32 21.36 -34.73
CA ASP A 384 -8.86 20.22 -35.51
C ASP A 384 -8.50 19.03 -34.61
N ARG A 385 -7.81 19.28 -33.48
CA ARG A 385 -7.47 18.25 -32.48
C ARG A 385 -8.73 17.62 -31.86
N SER A 386 -9.67 18.46 -31.43
CA SER A 386 -10.90 17.99 -30.77
C SER A 386 -11.79 17.23 -31.75
N GLU A 387 -11.90 17.71 -32.99
CA GLU A 387 -12.66 17.06 -34.06
C GLU A 387 -12.08 15.69 -34.42
N ALA A 388 -10.75 15.57 -34.51
CA ALA A 388 -10.10 14.28 -34.72
C ALA A 388 -10.41 13.27 -33.60
N GLN A 389 -10.39 13.69 -32.34
CA GLN A 389 -10.74 12.84 -31.19
C GLN A 389 -12.23 12.45 -31.20
N ILE A 390 -13.13 13.40 -31.46
CA ILE A 390 -14.57 13.14 -31.57
C ILE A 390 -14.86 12.18 -32.72
N LYS A 391 -14.22 12.34 -33.88
CA LYS A 391 -14.39 11.46 -35.03
C LYS A 391 -13.98 10.01 -34.70
N HIS A 392 -12.83 9.83 -34.04
CA HIS A 392 -12.40 8.50 -33.58
C HIS A 392 -13.43 7.87 -32.61
N LEU A 393 -14.01 8.67 -31.70
CA LEU A 393 -15.08 8.19 -30.81
C LEU A 393 -16.39 7.88 -31.55
N GLN A 394 -16.71 8.62 -32.61
CA GLN A 394 -17.86 8.33 -33.47
C GLN A 394 -17.68 7.02 -34.24
N GLU A 395 -16.49 6.75 -34.79
CA GLU A 395 -16.15 5.48 -35.42
C GLU A 395 -16.31 4.32 -34.42
N ARG A 396 -15.83 4.51 -33.18
CA ARG A 396 -16.00 3.53 -32.10
C ARG A 396 -17.47 3.34 -31.70
N THR A 397 -18.28 4.40 -31.73
CA THR A 397 -19.74 4.33 -31.49
C THR A 397 -20.42 3.40 -32.49
N VAL A 398 -20.05 3.48 -33.77
CA VAL A 398 -20.60 2.59 -34.81
C VAL A 398 -20.30 1.12 -34.50
N ILE A 399 -19.06 0.80 -34.15
CA ILE A 399 -18.65 -0.58 -33.82
C ILE A 399 -19.42 -1.12 -32.62
N VAL A 400 -19.59 -0.30 -31.57
CA VAL A 400 -20.33 -0.70 -30.36
C VAL A 400 -21.82 -0.84 -30.67
N GLN A 401 -22.39 0.04 -31.51
CA GLN A 401 -23.78 -0.06 -31.95
C GLN A 401 -24.02 -1.35 -32.75
N GLU A 402 -23.12 -1.73 -33.65
CA GLU A 402 -23.19 -3.00 -34.37
C GLU A 402 -23.11 -4.21 -33.42
N LYS A 403 -22.37 -4.11 -32.31
CA LYS A 403 -22.36 -5.15 -31.26
C LYS A 403 -23.71 -5.22 -30.54
N TYR A 404 -24.30 -4.06 -30.22
CA TYR A 404 -25.62 -3.96 -29.60
C TYR A 404 -26.70 -4.59 -30.50
N ASP A 405 -26.71 -4.24 -31.79
CA ASP A 405 -27.71 -4.69 -32.75
C ASP A 405 -27.60 -6.21 -33.00
N ARG A 406 -26.38 -6.73 -33.18
CA ARG A 406 -26.13 -8.18 -33.29
C ARG A 406 -26.58 -8.94 -32.05
N ALA A 407 -26.33 -8.40 -30.87
CA ALA A 407 -26.79 -9.01 -29.63
C ALA A 407 -28.32 -9.07 -29.58
N TYR A 408 -29.01 -8.04 -30.05
CA TYR A 408 -30.47 -8.05 -30.13
C TYR A 408 -31.01 -9.09 -31.11
N GLU A 409 -30.41 -9.21 -32.30
CA GLU A 409 -30.77 -10.23 -33.30
C GLU A 409 -30.59 -11.66 -32.78
N GLN A 410 -29.48 -11.93 -32.07
CA GLN A 410 -29.23 -13.22 -31.43
C GLN A 410 -30.33 -13.56 -30.41
N TRP A 411 -30.68 -12.63 -29.54
CA TRP A 411 -31.76 -12.83 -28.57
C TRP A 411 -33.12 -13.09 -29.24
N GLN A 412 -33.42 -12.39 -30.34
CA GLN A 412 -34.65 -12.64 -31.09
C GLN A 412 -34.69 -14.06 -31.64
N THR A 413 -33.57 -14.54 -32.17
CA THR A 413 -33.46 -15.89 -32.74
C THR A 413 -33.63 -16.96 -31.66
N GLU A 414 -32.98 -16.77 -30.50
CA GLU A 414 -33.02 -17.71 -29.36
C GLU A 414 -34.39 -17.77 -28.65
N ASN A 415 -35.25 -16.76 -28.80
CA ASN A 415 -36.56 -16.69 -28.12
C ASN A 415 -37.76 -16.76 -29.09
N GLN A 416 -37.52 -17.06 -30.37
CA GLN A 416 -38.56 -17.36 -31.36
C GLN A 416 -38.74 -18.86 -31.63
N GLU A 417 -37.85 -19.70 -31.09
CA GLU A 417 -38.04 -21.15 -30.90
C GLU A 417 -38.77 -21.44 -29.57
#